data_AF-D8PFL9-F1
#
_entry.id   AF-D8PFL9-F1
#
_cell.length_a   1.000
_cell.length_b   1.000
_cell.length_c   1.000
_cell.angle_alpha   90.00
_cell.angle_beta   90.00
_cell.angle_gamma   90.00
#
_symmetry.space_group_name_H-M   'P 1'
#
loop_
_entity.id
_entity.type
_entity.pdbx_description
1 polymer ?
#
loop_
_entity_poly.entity_id
_entity_poly.type
_entity_poly.pdbx_seq_one_letter_code
_entity_poly.pdbx_strand_id
1 'polypeptide(L)'
;MSAASSRDTGSLHDRRSIERLTIQALEAARAGDWDQVDACYSARGLSLAACELDRTVAQRLVSMDEEVRAAILVAQAGISAQLTDAAQVKRHLRQLRESSGQVASERVTIHRAA
;
A
#
# COMPACT_ATOMS: atom_id res chain seq x y z
N MET A 1 -1.25 -31.95 -37.47
CA MET A 1 -1.51 -31.90 -36.01
C MET A 1 -0.36 -31.14 -35.34
N SER A 2 -0.49 -29.83 -35.07
CA SER A 2 0.55 -29.01 -34.39
C SER A 2 0.00 -27.79 -33.62
N ALA A 3 -1.20 -27.87 -33.02
CA ALA A 3 -1.79 -26.76 -32.26
C ALA A 3 -1.50 -26.82 -30.74
N ALA A 4 -0.92 -27.91 -30.24
CA ALA A 4 -0.71 -28.12 -28.81
C ALA A 4 0.47 -27.29 -28.24
N SER A 5 1.55 -27.10 -29.00
CA SER A 5 2.73 -26.36 -28.51
C SER A 5 2.50 -24.87 -28.27
N SER A 6 1.54 -24.24 -28.95
CA SER A 6 1.29 -22.79 -28.80
C SER A 6 0.45 -22.44 -27.57
N ARG A 7 -0.38 -23.37 -27.08
CA ARG A 7 -1.18 -23.15 -25.86
C ARG A 7 -0.36 -23.33 -24.58
N ASP A 8 0.58 -24.28 -24.61
CA ASP A 8 1.44 -24.59 -23.46
C ASP A 8 2.47 -23.48 -23.19
N THR A 9 3.00 -22.85 -24.24
CA THR A 9 3.92 -21.70 -24.11
C THR A 9 3.24 -20.42 -23.66
N GLY A 10 1.97 -20.20 -24.03
CA GLY A 10 1.15 -19.09 -23.54
C GLY A 10 0.91 -19.17 -22.03
N SER A 11 0.45 -20.32 -21.54
CA SER A 11 0.21 -20.55 -20.11
C SER A 11 1.46 -20.36 -19.24
N LEU A 12 2.62 -20.83 -19.71
CA LEU A 12 3.90 -20.63 -19.01
C LEU A 12 4.35 -19.16 -19.01
N HIS A 13 4.07 -18.41 -20.07
CA HIS A 13 4.35 -16.98 -20.14
C HIS A 13 3.45 -16.18 -19.19
N ASP A 14 2.17 -16.53 -19.11
CA ASP A 14 1.19 -15.93 -18.20
C ASP A 14 1.57 -16.19 -16.75
N ARG A 15 1.96 -17.43 -16.42
CA ARG A 15 2.45 -17.79 -15.08
C ARG A 15 3.68 -16.98 -14.67
N ARG A 16 4.71 -16.91 -15.52
CA ARG A 16 5.93 -16.13 -15.22
C ARG A 16 5.62 -14.65 -15.05
N SER A 17 4.66 -14.14 -15.82
CA SER A 17 4.19 -12.76 -15.70
C SER A 17 3.49 -12.52 -14.36
N ILE A 18 2.64 -13.44 -13.90
CA ILE A 18 1.98 -13.38 -12.59
C ILE A 18 3.01 -13.42 -11.45
N GLU A 19 3.96 -14.36 -11.47
CA GLU A 19 5.00 -14.45 -10.44
C GLU A 19 5.84 -13.15 -10.38
N ARG A 20 6.20 -12.59 -11.54
CA ARG A 20 6.91 -11.31 -11.63
C ARG A 20 6.10 -10.16 -11.04
N LEU A 21 4.82 -10.06 -11.36
CA LEU A 21 3.93 -9.02 -10.81
C LEU A 21 3.82 -9.13 -9.28
N THR A 22 3.77 -10.35 -8.73
CA THR A 22 3.78 -10.54 -7.27
C THR A 22 5.12 -10.13 -6.63
N ILE A 23 6.25 -10.38 -7.29
CA ILE A 23 7.57 -9.91 -6.81
C ILE A 23 7.63 -8.37 -6.83
N GLN A 24 7.17 -7.74 -7.91
CA GLN A 24 7.12 -6.27 -8.01
C GLN A 24 6.21 -5.66 -6.94
N ALA A 25 5.06 -6.29 -6.66
CA ALA A 25 4.18 -5.87 -5.58
C ALA A 25 4.86 -5.97 -4.21
N LEU A 26 5.66 -7.01 -3.97
CA LEU A 26 6.41 -7.15 -2.72
C LEU A 26 7.48 -6.06 -2.56
N GLU A 27 8.23 -5.77 -3.62
CA GLU A 27 9.23 -4.71 -3.63
C GLU A 27 8.58 -3.34 -3.38
N ALA A 28 7.48 -3.04 -4.06
CA ALA A 28 6.71 -1.82 -3.87
C ALA A 28 6.14 -1.72 -2.45
N ALA A 29 5.58 -2.80 -1.90
CA ALA A 29 5.06 -2.83 -0.53
C ALA A 29 6.16 -2.57 0.51
N ARG A 30 7.37 -3.11 0.30
CA ARG A 30 8.54 -2.84 1.16
C ARG A 30 9.02 -1.40 1.05
N ALA A 31 8.89 -0.78 -0.12
CA ALA A 31 9.23 0.62 -0.35
C ALA A 31 8.12 1.59 0.13
N GLY A 32 6.92 1.09 0.44
CA GLY A 32 5.75 1.90 0.77
C GLY A 32 5.08 2.57 -0.44
N ASP A 33 5.35 2.08 -1.66
CA ASP A 33 4.74 2.56 -2.90
C ASP A 33 3.40 1.85 -3.15
N TRP A 34 2.34 2.33 -2.51
CA TRP A 34 1.04 1.68 -2.52
C TRP A 34 0.32 1.76 -3.88
N ASP A 35 0.55 2.83 -4.65
CA ASP A 35 0.00 2.97 -5.99
C ASP A 35 0.60 1.90 -6.92
N GLN A 36 1.90 1.64 -6.80
CA GLN A 36 2.54 0.56 -7.55
C GLN A 36 2.08 -0.82 -7.08
N VAL A 37 1.81 -1.04 -5.79
CA VAL A 37 1.20 -2.28 -5.29
C VAL A 37 -0.16 -2.51 -5.96
N ASP A 38 -1.03 -1.50 -5.98
CA ASP A 38 -2.36 -1.58 -6.59
C ASP A 38 -2.28 -1.85 -8.11
N ALA A 39 -1.38 -1.16 -8.81
CA ALA A 39 -1.13 -1.38 -10.24
C ALA A 39 -0.67 -2.82 -10.52
N CYS A 40 0.21 -3.37 -9.67
CA CYS A 40 0.66 -4.76 -9.80
C CYS A 40 -0.49 -5.76 -9.61
N TYR A 41 -1.33 -5.59 -8.59
CA TYR A 41 -2.47 -6.48 -8.35
C TYR A 41 -3.56 -6.35 -9.42
N SER A 42 -3.80 -5.14 -9.93
CA SER A 42 -4.71 -4.90 -11.06
C SER A 42 -4.25 -5.64 -12.32
N ALA A 43 -2.98 -5.49 -12.71
CA ALA A 43 -2.42 -6.20 -13.86
C ALA A 43 -2.43 -7.73 -13.64
N ARG A 44 -2.13 -8.18 -12.41
CA ARG A 44 -2.12 -9.59 -12.05
C ARG A 44 -3.51 -10.21 -12.13
N GLY A 45 -4.55 -9.49 -11.73
CA GLY A 45 -5.94 -9.93 -11.85
C GLY A 45 -6.34 -10.23 -13.29
N LEU A 46 -5.90 -9.40 -14.24
CA LEU A 46 -6.13 -9.63 -15.68
C LEU A 46 -5.42 -10.90 -16.17
N SER A 47 -4.16 -11.12 -15.78
CA SER A 47 -3.42 -12.33 -16.16
C SER A 47 -4.01 -13.60 -15.54
N LEU A 48 -4.46 -13.53 -14.29
CA LEU A 48 -5.10 -14.66 -13.59
C LEU A 48 -6.43 -15.05 -14.26
N ALA A 49 -7.23 -14.07 -14.72
CA ALA A 49 -8.49 -14.35 -15.40
C ALA A 49 -8.31 -15.09 -16.75
N ALA A 50 -7.14 -14.98 -17.37
CA ALA A 50 -6.82 -15.61 -18.65
C ALA A 50 -6.07 -16.95 -18.51
N CYS A 51 -5.70 -17.37 -17.29
CA CYS A 51 -4.79 -18.47 -17.05
C CYS A 51 -5.46 -19.63 -16.28
N GLU A 52 -5.30 -20.85 -16.78
CA GLU A 52 -5.61 -22.08 -16.04
C GLU A 52 -4.40 -22.42 -15.15
N LEU A 53 -4.59 -22.38 -13.83
CA LEU A 53 -3.54 -22.67 -12.86
C LEU A 53 -3.73 -24.05 -12.24
N ASP A 54 -2.65 -24.85 -12.23
CA ASP A 54 -2.64 -26.04 -11.40
C ASP A 54 -2.51 -25.68 -9.90
N ARG A 55 -2.87 -26.64 -9.05
CA ARG A 55 -2.89 -26.46 -7.59
C ARG A 55 -1.52 -26.09 -7.01
N THR A 56 -0.44 -26.62 -7.56
CA THR A 56 0.92 -26.35 -7.08
C THR A 56 1.30 -24.90 -7.35
N VAL A 57 0.95 -24.37 -8.53
CA VAL A 57 1.18 -22.96 -8.87
C VAL A 57 0.34 -22.05 -7.99
N ALA A 58 -0.95 -22.36 -7.82
CA ALA A 58 -1.84 -21.57 -6.97
C ALA A 58 -1.31 -21.49 -5.53
N GLN A 59 -0.86 -22.61 -4.97
CA GLN A 59 -0.29 -22.65 -3.62
C GLN A 59 0.98 -21.78 -3.50
N ARG A 60 1.85 -21.80 -4.51
CA ARG A 60 3.06 -20.97 -4.55
C ARG A 60 2.70 -19.48 -4.59
N LEU A 61 1.75 -19.11 -5.43
CA LEU A 61 1.28 -17.72 -5.55
C LEU A 61 0.67 -17.21 -4.24
N VAL A 62 -0.13 -18.03 -3.56
CA VAL A 62 -0.65 -17.70 -2.23
C VAL A 62 0.49 -17.47 -1.22
N SER A 63 1.51 -18.33 -1.22
CA SER A 63 2.66 -18.15 -0.34
C SER A 63 3.39 -16.83 -0.60
N MET A 64 3.51 -16.41 -1.86
CA MET A 64 4.12 -15.11 -2.20
C MET A 64 3.23 -13.95 -1.76
N ASP A 65 1.91 -14.07 -1.90
CA ASP A 65 0.95 -13.05 -1.45
C ASP A 65 0.97 -12.87 0.07
N GLU A 66 1.23 -13.92 0.85
CA GLU A 66 1.41 -13.81 2.31
C GLU A 66 2.63 -12.95 2.68
N GLU A 67 3.71 -12.97 1.89
CA GLU A 67 4.85 -12.06 2.10
C GLU A 67 4.47 -10.59 1.85
N VAL A 68 3.69 -10.34 0.80
CA VAL A 68 3.19 -8.98 0.49
C VAL A 68 2.27 -8.50 1.61
N ARG A 69 1.35 -9.36 2.06
CA ARG A 69 0.45 -9.08 3.17
C ARG A 69 1.22 -8.78 4.46
N ALA A 70 2.27 -9.54 4.76
CA ALA A 70 3.11 -9.29 5.93
C ALA A 70 3.77 -7.90 5.86
N ALA A 71 4.30 -7.50 4.71
CA ALA A 71 4.87 -6.17 4.52
C ALA A 71 3.84 -5.04 4.72
N ILE A 72 2.63 -5.21 4.18
CA ILE A 72 1.52 -4.25 4.37
C ILE A 72 1.15 -4.13 5.86
N LEU A 73 1.04 -5.24 6.58
CA LEU A 73 0.71 -5.22 8.01
C LEU A 73 1.77 -4.48 8.85
N VAL A 74 3.05 -4.68 8.53
CA VAL A 74 4.15 -3.94 9.17
C VAL A 74 4.03 -2.44 8.91
N ALA A 75 3.77 -2.05 7.66
CA ALA A 75 3.59 -0.63 7.31
C ALA A 75 2.38 -0.01 8.03
N GLN A 76 1.25 -0.72 8.11
CA GLN A 76 0.07 -0.27 8.84
C GLN A 76 0.34 -0.08 10.33
N ALA A 77 1.10 -0.98 10.95
CA ALA A 77 1.52 -0.84 12.34
C ALA A 77 2.41 0.41 12.54
N GLY A 78 3.36 0.63 11.63
CA GLY A 78 4.23 1.82 11.65
C GLY A 78 3.45 3.12 11.52
N ILE A 79 2.52 3.21 10.57
CA ILE A 79 1.64 4.38 10.38
C ILE A 79 0.78 4.63 11.62
N SER A 80 0.21 3.57 12.20
CA SER A 80 -0.64 3.68 13.40
C SER A 80 0.15 4.22 14.60
N ALA A 81 1.40 3.80 14.77
CA ALA A 81 2.30 4.33 15.79
C ALA A 81 2.60 5.82 15.54
N GLN A 82 2.98 6.19 14.32
CA GLN A 82 3.26 7.58 13.96
C GLN A 82 2.07 8.51 14.16
N LEU A 83 0.86 8.06 13.83
CA LEU A 83 -0.38 8.82 14.06
C LEU A 83 -0.63 9.03 15.56
N THR A 84 -0.34 8.02 16.38
CA THR A 84 -0.46 8.11 17.84
C THR A 84 0.52 9.13 18.40
N ASP A 85 1.79 9.07 17.99
CA ASP A 85 2.82 10.01 18.42
C ASP A 85 2.48 11.44 17.98
N ALA A 86 2.06 11.64 16.74
CA ALA A 86 1.65 12.94 16.23
C ALA A 86 0.46 13.52 17.01
N ALA A 87 -0.52 12.68 17.38
CA ALA A 87 -1.64 13.09 18.21
C ALA A 87 -1.20 13.50 19.61
N GLN A 88 -0.24 12.78 20.21
CA GLN A 88 0.33 13.12 21.52
C GLN A 88 1.07 14.46 21.47
N VAL A 89 1.95 14.66 20.47
CA VAL A 89 2.68 15.92 20.27
C VAL A 89 1.69 17.09 20.10
N LYS A 90 0.65 16.91 19.28
CA LYS A 90 -0.38 17.94 19.09
C LYS A 90 -1.12 18.30 20.38
N ARG A 91 -1.42 17.32 21.24
CA ARG A 91 -2.04 17.58 22.56
C ARG A 91 -1.07 18.32 23.48
N HIS A 92 0.19 17.91 23.51
CA HIS A 92 1.20 18.57 24.33
C HIS A 92 1.40 20.03 23.94
N LEU A 93 1.50 20.33 22.64
CA LEU A 93 1.60 21.71 22.15
C LEU A 93 0.37 22.55 22.50
N ARG A 94 -0.84 21.97 22.47
CA ARG A 94 -2.06 22.66 22.93
C ARG A 94 -1.99 22.99 24.41
N GLN A 95 -1.62 22.02 25.24
CA GLN A 95 -1.47 22.22 26.70
C GLN A 95 -0.43 23.29 27.02
N LEU A 96 0.72 23.28 26.33
CA LEU A 96 1.73 24.32 26.48
C LEU A 96 1.17 25.70 26.15
N ARG A 97 0.51 25.85 24.99
CA ARG A 97 -0.12 27.12 24.58
C ARG A 97 -1.15 27.61 25.60
N GLU A 98 -1.96 26.72 26.14
CA GLU A 98 -2.95 27.03 27.18
C GLU A 98 -2.28 27.46 28.49
N SER A 99 -1.22 26.75 28.91
CA SER A 99 -0.47 27.05 30.14
C SER A 99 0.38 28.33 30.07
N SER A 100 0.87 28.70 28.88
CA SER A 100 1.67 29.90 28.65
C SER A 100 0.82 31.17 28.56
N GLY A 101 -0.50 31.10 28.78
CA GLY A 101 -1.37 32.26 28.78
C GLY A 101 -1.59 32.89 27.40
N GLN A 102 -1.15 32.25 26.31
CA GLN A 102 -1.49 32.63 24.93
C GLN A 102 -2.91 32.16 24.57
N VAL A 103 -3.87 32.54 25.42
CA VAL A 103 -5.26 32.71 25.01
C VAL A 103 -5.23 33.82 23.96
N ALA A 104 -5.77 33.53 22.78
CA ALA A 104 -5.78 34.44 21.64
C ALA A 104 -6.18 35.87 22.04
N SER A 105 -5.20 36.75 22.24
CA SER A 105 -5.36 38.19 22.16
C SER A 105 -5.35 38.58 20.68
N GLU A 106 -6.34 38.09 19.95
CA GLU A 106 -6.63 38.52 18.57
C GLU A 106 -8.10 38.95 18.50
N ARG A 107 -8.45 39.93 19.32
CA ARG A 107 -9.42 40.95 18.90
C ARG A 107 -8.63 42.21 18.60
N VAL A 108 -7.98 42.23 17.44
CA VAL A 108 -7.60 43.49 16.81
C VAL A 108 -8.87 44.07 16.21
N THR A 109 -9.59 44.89 16.97
CA THR A 109 -10.61 45.79 16.44
C THR A 109 -9.90 46.87 15.63
N ILE A 110 -9.84 46.70 14.31
CA ILE A 110 -9.46 47.79 13.40
C ILE A 110 -10.60 48.80 13.44
N HIS A 111 -10.44 49.87 14.22
CA HIS A 111 -11.29 51.04 14.11
C HIS A 111 -11.01 51.71 12.78
N ARG A 112 -11.92 51.56 11.82
CA ARG A 112 -11.94 52.37 10.61
C ARG A 112 -12.40 53.77 11.00
N ALA A 113 -11.47 54.72 11.01
CA ALA A 113 -11.79 56.13 11.15
C ALA A 113 -12.57 56.61 9.91
N ALA A 114 -13.54 57.49 10.16
CA ALA A 114 -14.51 58.04 9.22
C ALA A 114 -13.89 58.84 8.08
#